data_AF-A0A101JAR2-F1
#
_entry.id   AF-A0A101JAR2-F1
#
_cell.length_a   1.000
_cell.length_b   1.000
_cell.length_c   1.000
_cell.angle_alpha   90.00
_cell.angle_beta   90.00
_cell.angle_gamma   90.00
#
_symmetry.space_group_name_H-M   'P 1'
#
loop_
_entity.id
_entity.type
_entity.pdbx_description
1 polymer ?
#
loop_
_entity_poly.entity_id
_entity_poly.type
_entity_poly.pdbx_seq_one_letter_code
_entity_poly.pdbx_strand_id
1 'polypeptide(L)'
;MISHPVEGAIVALQQSALTTFDTYQLDRIDRALDELLRNPTDESTPAEYRVRSAMGHAYEVIERRKSIIPLVSLCAEHAEQGVSDRDYPLVEINEWLCSEPGISLEQRALLQALARGEDATTLAQREGLPVARVRERISRARRAARQLWKTSVLAA
;
A
#
# COMPACT_ATOMS: atom_id res chain seq x y z
N MET A 1 -1.06 -11.50 34.44
CA MET A 1 -1.38 -12.70 33.65
C MET A 1 -2.73 -12.46 32.98
N ILE A 2 -2.85 -12.79 31.69
CA ILE A 2 -4.12 -12.69 30.94
C ILE A 2 -4.83 -14.05 31.08
N SER A 3 -6.14 -14.05 31.29
CA SER A 3 -6.94 -15.26 31.39
C SER A 3 -7.09 -15.93 30.02
N HIS A 4 -7.22 -17.25 29.99
CA HIS A 4 -7.37 -18.01 28.74
C HIS A 4 -8.57 -17.53 27.89
N PRO A 5 -9.75 -17.17 28.46
CA PRO A 5 -10.84 -16.62 27.68
C PRO A 5 -10.54 -15.23 27.06
N VAL A 6 -9.78 -14.38 27.76
CA VAL A 6 -9.39 -13.07 27.24
C VAL A 6 -8.33 -13.23 26.15
N GLU A 7 -7.35 -14.10 26.34
CA GLU A 7 -6.34 -14.43 25.34
C GLU A 7 -6.98 -14.96 24.04
N GLY A 8 -7.94 -15.88 24.15
CA GLY A 8 -8.67 -16.38 22.99
C GLY A 8 -9.45 -15.29 22.25
N ALA A 9 -10.01 -14.31 22.97
CA ALA A 9 -10.71 -13.18 22.37
C ALA A 9 -9.74 -12.22 21.65
N ILE A 10 -8.55 -11.98 22.22
CA ILE A 10 -7.49 -11.16 21.59
C ILE A 10 -7.03 -11.81 20.29
N VAL A 11 -6.73 -13.11 20.30
CA VAL A 11 -6.28 -13.83 19.10
C VAL A 11 -7.32 -13.76 17.98
N ALA A 12 -8.61 -13.96 18.31
CA ALA A 12 -9.69 -13.88 17.32
C ALA A 12 -9.81 -12.49 16.68
N LEU A 13 -9.66 -11.42 17.47
CA LEU A 13 -9.68 -10.05 16.98
C LEU A 13 -8.45 -9.72 16.12
N GLN A 14 -7.25 -10.16 16.52
CA GLN A 14 -6.03 -9.99 15.73
C GLN A 14 -6.11 -10.70 14.37
N GLN A 15 -6.63 -11.93 14.34
CA GLN A 15 -6.89 -12.65 13.09
C GLN A 15 -7.91 -11.92 12.20
N SER A 16 -8.94 -11.31 12.80
CA SER A 16 -9.91 -10.50 12.06
C SER A 16 -9.27 -9.23 11.49
N ALA A 17 -8.35 -8.59 12.22
CA ALA A 17 -7.62 -7.41 11.75
C ALA A 17 -6.74 -7.73 10.53
N LEU A 18 -6.08 -8.90 10.52
CA LEU A 18 -5.24 -9.33 9.40
C LEU A 18 -6.01 -9.62 8.11
N THR A 19 -7.33 -9.85 8.19
CA THR A 19 -8.17 -10.21 7.04
C THR A 19 -9.03 -9.06 6.52
N THR A 20 -9.13 -7.95 7.26
CA THR A 20 -9.95 -6.80 6.87
C THR A 20 -9.09 -5.65 6.33
N PHE A 21 -9.59 -4.99 5.28
CA PHE A 21 -8.99 -3.76 4.72
C PHE A 21 -9.86 -2.52 5.00
N ASP A 22 -11.01 -2.71 5.66
CA ASP A 22 -11.91 -1.62 6.04
C ASP A 22 -11.35 -0.89 7.27
N THR A 23 -10.91 0.36 7.07
CA THR A 23 -10.38 1.24 8.12
C THR A 23 -11.35 1.41 9.28
N TYR A 24 -12.66 1.41 9.03
CA TYR A 24 -13.65 1.49 10.10
C TYR A 24 -13.67 0.21 10.95
N GLN A 25 -13.56 -0.97 10.33
CA GLN A 25 -13.45 -2.22 11.08
C GLN A 25 -12.13 -2.33 11.84
N LEU A 26 -11.02 -1.84 11.28
CA LEU A 26 -9.73 -1.81 11.97
C LEU A 26 -9.79 -0.94 13.23
N ASP A 27 -10.32 0.29 13.14
CA ASP A 27 -10.48 1.18 14.31
C ASP A 27 -11.43 0.57 15.37
N ARG A 28 -12.43 -0.18 14.92
CA ARG A 28 -13.33 -0.91 15.83
C ARG A 28 -12.63 -2.08 16.53
N ILE A 29 -11.78 -2.81 15.82
CA ILE A 29 -11.00 -3.92 16.39
C ILE A 29 -9.96 -3.40 17.38
N ASP A 30 -9.23 -2.33 17.05
CA ASP A 30 -8.24 -1.72 17.96
C ASP A 30 -8.88 -1.31 19.29
N ARG A 31 -10.05 -0.67 19.25
CA ARG A 31 -10.78 -0.30 20.48
C ARG A 31 -11.34 -1.51 21.22
N ALA A 32 -11.74 -2.56 20.52
CA ALA A 32 -12.19 -3.79 21.16
C ALA A 32 -11.02 -4.49 21.88
N LEU A 33 -9.82 -4.46 21.32
CA LEU A 33 -8.60 -4.95 21.99
C LEU A 33 -8.31 -4.15 23.26
N ASP A 34 -8.39 -2.81 23.21
CA ASP A 34 -8.25 -1.97 24.41
C ASP A 34 -9.28 -2.34 25.49
N GLU A 35 -10.53 -2.61 25.11
CA GLU A 35 -11.59 -3.02 26.04
C GLU A 35 -11.28 -4.35 26.72
N LEU A 36 -10.80 -5.35 25.97
CA LEU A 36 -10.40 -6.64 26.54
C LEU A 36 -9.24 -6.51 27.53
N LEU A 37 -8.31 -5.58 27.27
CA LEU A 37 -7.16 -5.34 28.13
C LEU A 37 -7.50 -4.58 29.43
N ARG A 38 -8.71 -4.02 29.56
CA ARG A 38 -9.16 -3.38 30.82
C ARG A 38 -9.42 -4.38 31.94
N ASN A 39 -9.88 -5.59 31.61
CA ASN A 39 -10.19 -6.63 32.59
C ASN A 39 -9.53 -7.97 32.20
N PRO A 40 -8.19 -8.03 32.19
CA PRO A 40 -7.46 -9.14 31.56
C PRO A 40 -7.52 -10.45 32.35
N THR A 41 -7.94 -10.42 33.61
CA THR A 41 -7.98 -11.59 34.51
C THR A 41 -9.35 -12.24 34.62
N ASP A 42 -10.35 -11.74 33.91
CA ASP A 42 -11.71 -12.26 34.03
C ASP A 42 -11.85 -13.60 33.28
N GLU A 43 -12.25 -14.64 34.01
CA GLU A 43 -12.43 -16.01 33.52
C GLU A 43 -13.90 -16.38 33.30
N SER A 44 -14.83 -15.56 33.78
CA SER A 44 -16.26 -15.88 33.84
C SER A 44 -16.94 -15.89 32.47
N THR A 45 -16.44 -15.08 31.53
CA THR A 45 -17.06 -14.87 30.22
C THR A 45 -16.25 -15.56 29.12
N PRO A 46 -16.87 -16.43 28.30
CA PRO A 46 -16.19 -17.09 27.19
C PRO A 46 -15.71 -16.10 26.12
N ALA A 47 -14.65 -16.49 25.38
CA ALA A 47 -13.99 -15.65 24.38
C ALA A 47 -14.96 -15.04 23.34
N GLU A 48 -15.88 -15.83 22.79
CA GLU A 48 -16.82 -15.36 21.77
C GLU A 48 -17.74 -14.23 22.27
N TYR A 49 -18.22 -14.35 23.52
CA TYR A 49 -19.05 -13.33 24.14
C TYR A 49 -18.25 -12.05 24.42
N ARG A 50 -16.99 -12.20 24.82
CA ARG A 50 -16.07 -11.07 25.01
C ARG A 50 -15.81 -10.33 23.71
N VAL A 51 -15.51 -11.04 22.62
CA VAL A 51 -15.33 -10.44 21.29
C VAL A 51 -16.57 -9.64 20.90
N ARG A 52 -17.77 -10.23 21.04
CA ARG A 52 -19.03 -9.56 20.69
C ARG A 52 -19.28 -8.31 21.54
N SER A 53 -19.07 -8.41 22.85
CA SER A 53 -19.26 -7.31 23.80
C SER A 53 -18.25 -6.19 23.54
N ALA A 54 -16.95 -6.51 23.40
CA ALA A 54 -15.90 -5.53 23.13
C ALA A 54 -16.12 -4.81 21.80
N MET A 55 -16.51 -5.53 20.75
CA MET A 55 -16.87 -4.93 19.45
C MET A 55 -18.15 -4.08 19.55
N GLY A 56 -19.09 -4.41 20.43
CA GLY A 56 -20.28 -3.61 20.73
C GLY A 56 -19.92 -2.28 21.41
N HIS A 57 -19.10 -2.33 22.46
CA HIS A 57 -18.62 -1.13 23.14
C HIS A 57 -17.75 -0.27 22.24
N ALA A 58 -16.88 -0.88 21.43
CA ALA A 58 -16.10 -0.16 20.43
C ALA A 58 -17.04 0.62 19.48
N TYR A 59 -18.10 -0.01 18.98
CA TYR A 59 -19.11 0.63 18.13
C TYR A 59 -19.77 1.84 18.81
N GLU A 60 -20.25 1.67 20.04
CA GLU A 60 -20.88 2.75 20.82
C GLU A 60 -19.94 3.95 20.98
N VAL A 61 -18.65 3.70 21.23
CA VAL A 61 -17.63 4.74 21.33
C VAL A 61 -17.44 5.47 20.00
N ILE A 62 -17.41 4.75 18.87
CA ILE A 62 -17.24 5.38 17.55
C ILE A 62 -18.45 6.26 17.23
N GLU A 63 -19.67 5.74 17.43
CA GLU A 63 -20.90 6.47 17.16
C GLU A 63 -21.05 7.70 18.05
N ARG A 64 -20.67 7.58 19.33
CA ARG A 64 -20.63 8.74 20.23
C ARG A 64 -19.60 9.78 19.78
N ARG A 65 -18.46 9.39 19.23
CA ARG A 65 -17.50 10.35 18.66
C ARG A 65 -18.09 11.07 17.45
N LYS A 66 -18.78 10.36 16.56
CA LYS A 66 -19.46 10.97 15.40
C LYS A 66 -20.52 11.99 15.82
N SER A 67 -21.22 11.76 16.92
CA SER A 67 -22.23 12.71 17.40
C SER A 67 -21.64 13.94 18.11
N ILE A 68 -20.43 13.82 18.67
CA ILE A 68 -19.73 14.94 19.33
C ILE A 68 -18.94 15.79 18.33
N ILE A 69 -18.34 15.16 17.32
CA ILE A 69 -17.52 15.85 16.32
C ILE A 69 -18.45 16.69 15.43
N PRO A 70 -18.29 18.03 15.37
CA PRO A 70 -19.01 18.83 14.41
C PRO A 70 -18.62 18.36 13.00
N LEU A 71 -19.62 17.95 12.22
CA LEU A 71 -19.47 17.69 10.79
C LEU A 71 -19.23 19.03 10.10
N VAL A 72 -17.98 19.48 10.13
CA VAL A 72 -17.55 20.63 9.34
C VAL A 72 -17.53 20.17 7.89
N SER A 73 -18.42 20.76 7.08
CA SER A 73 -18.28 20.65 5.63
C SER A 73 -16.90 21.21 5.30
N LEU A 74 -16.00 20.34 4.84
CA LEU A 74 -14.74 20.77 4.27
C LEU A 74 -15.09 21.56 3.01
N CYS A 75 -15.27 22.88 3.16
CA CYS A 75 -15.39 23.79 2.03
C CYS A 75 -14.25 23.48 1.06
N ALA A 76 -14.59 23.41 -0.24
CA ALA A 76 -13.70 23.05 -1.35
C ALA A 76 -12.40 23.88 -1.43
N GLU A 77 -12.28 24.93 -0.62
CA GLU A 77 -11.09 25.75 -0.44
C GLU A 77 -9.93 24.99 0.23
N HIS A 78 -10.20 23.87 0.91
CA HIS A 78 -9.19 22.94 1.45
C HIS A 78 -9.21 21.61 0.73
N ALA A 79 -9.59 21.57 -0.55
CA ALA A 79 -9.13 20.49 -1.40
C ALA A 79 -7.60 20.60 -1.43
N GLU A 80 -6.93 19.90 -0.50
CA GLU A 80 -5.53 19.60 -0.65
C GLU A 80 -5.42 18.96 -2.02
N GLN A 81 -4.94 19.76 -2.99
CA GLN A 81 -4.52 19.24 -4.26
C GLN A 81 -3.40 18.30 -3.89
N GLY A 82 -3.74 17.00 -3.82
CA GLY A 82 -2.77 15.96 -3.56
C GLY A 82 -1.61 16.21 -4.50
N VAL A 83 -0.50 16.70 -3.95
CA VAL A 83 0.71 16.90 -4.72
C VAL A 83 1.19 15.49 -4.97
N SER A 84 0.88 14.97 -6.15
CA SER A 84 1.46 13.72 -6.60
C SER A 84 2.96 13.88 -6.47
N ASP A 85 3.56 13.03 -5.63
CA ASP A 85 4.99 12.99 -5.47
C ASP A 85 5.60 12.82 -6.88
N ARG A 86 6.50 13.74 -7.23
CA ARG A 86 7.12 13.77 -8.57
C ARG A 86 7.85 12.47 -8.86
N ASP A 87 8.24 11.75 -7.82
CA ASP A 87 8.97 10.50 -7.92
C ASP A 87 8.05 9.27 -7.95
N TYR A 88 6.75 9.41 -7.63
CA TYR A 88 5.79 8.30 -7.67
C TYR A 88 5.69 7.64 -9.06
N PRO A 89 5.60 8.39 -10.18
CA PRO A 89 5.63 7.78 -11.51
C PRO A 89 6.94 7.02 -11.80
N LEU A 90 8.07 7.42 -11.21
CA LEU A 90 9.33 6.70 -11.39
C LEU A 90 9.30 5.35 -10.68
N VAL A 91 8.65 5.25 -9.52
CA VAL A 91 8.46 3.99 -8.81
C VAL A 91 7.58 3.05 -9.62
N GLU A 92 6.42 3.51 -10.10
CA GLU A 92 5.53 2.70 -10.94
C GLU A 92 6.21 2.21 -12.22
N ILE A 93 6.95 3.08 -12.90
CA ILE A 93 7.71 2.70 -14.10
C ILE A 93 8.76 1.64 -13.77
N ASN A 94 9.48 1.77 -12.65
CA ASN A 94 10.49 0.78 -12.25
C ASN A 94 9.87 -0.56 -11.88
N GLU A 95 8.76 -0.56 -11.14
CA GLU A 95 8.04 -1.77 -10.79
C GLU A 95 7.54 -2.50 -12.03
N TRP A 96 6.91 -1.78 -12.96
CA TRP A 96 6.46 -2.35 -14.22
C TRP A 96 7.62 -2.89 -15.07
N LEU A 97 8.74 -2.17 -15.18
CA LEU A 97 9.92 -2.66 -15.90
C LEU A 97 10.45 -3.98 -15.32
N CYS A 98 10.29 -4.21 -14.01
CA CYS A 98 10.70 -5.43 -13.33
C CYS A 98 9.72 -6.59 -13.56
N SER A 99 8.42 -6.32 -13.56
CA SER A 99 7.37 -7.35 -13.64
C SER A 99 6.96 -7.71 -15.07
N GLU A 100 7.11 -6.79 -16.03
CA GLU A 100 6.66 -6.99 -17.43
C GLU A 100 7.45 -8.11 -18.13
N PRO A 101 6.80 -9.23 -18.49
CA PRO A 101 7.46 -10.37 -19.14
C PRO A 101 7.86 -10.08 -20.59
N GLY A 102 7.20 -9.13 -21.27
CA GLY A 102 7.50 -8.79 -22.67
C GLY A 102 8.83 -8.05 -22.89
N ILE A 103 9.48 -7.57 -21.82
CA ILE A 103 10.73 -6.82 -21.89
C ILE A 103 11.92 -7.77 -21.74
N SER A 104 12.84 -7.76 -22.70
CA SER A 104 14.05 -8.58 -22.61
C SER A 104 14.98 -8.11 -21.49
N LEU A 105 15.82 -9.01 -20.97
CA LEU A 105 16.78 -8.69 -19.91
C LEU A 105 17.70 -7.51 -20.27
N GLU A 106 18.19 -7.47 -21.52
CA GLU A 106 19.02 -6.37 -22.01
C GLU A 106 18.27 -5.03 -22.05
N GLN A 107 17.01 -5.06 -22.52
CA GLN A 107 16.18 -3.86 -22.56
C GLN A 107 15.87 -3.37 -21.15
N ARG A 108 15.58 -4.29 -20.22
CA ARG A 108 15.32 -3.99 -18.81
C ARG A 108 16.54 -3.34 -18.15
N ALA A 109 17.72 -3.93 -18.30
CA ALA A 109 18.96 -3.37 -17.75
C ALA A 109 19.25 -1.97 -18.31
N LEU A 110 19.05 -1.78 -19.62
CA LEU A 110 19.23 -0.48 -20.27
C LEU A 110 18.23 0.58 -19.77
N LEU A 111 16.94 0.24 -19.67
CA LEU A 111 15.90 1.16 -19.23
C LEU A 111 16.04 1.52 -17.75
N GLN A 112 16.44 0.57 -16.90
CA GLN A 112 16.75 0.83 -15.49
C GLN A 112 17.96 1.75 -15.32
N ALA A 113 19.02 1.57 -16.13
CA ALA A 113 20.17 2.46 -16.10
C ALA A 113 19.76 3.91 -16.43
N LEU A 114 18.91 4.09 -17.45
CA LEU A 114 18.34 5.40 -17.78
C LEU A 114 17.46 5.96 -16.66
N ALA A 115 16.68 5.13 -15.97
CA ALA A 115 15.84 5.54 -14.84
C ALA A 115 16.67 6.01 -13.63
N ARG A 116 17.89 5.49 -13.46
CA ARG A 116 18.87 5.95 -12.44
C ARG A 116 19.65 7.20 -12.86
N GLY A 117 19.38 7.75 -14.04
CA GLY A 117 20.02 8.97 -14.54
C GLY A 117 21.29 8.76 -15.35
N GLU A 118 21.65 7.53 -15.73
CA GLU A 118 22.75 7.31 -16.68
C GLU A 118 22.37 7.86 -18.06
N ASP A 119 23.32 8.49 -18.75
CA ASP A 119 23.12 8.99 -20.11
C ASP A 119 23.79 8.09 -21.16
N ALA A 120 23.56 8.41 -22.44
CA ALA A 120 24.11 7.63 -23.54
C ALA A 120 25.65 7.63 -23.59
N THR A 121 26.31 8.64 -23.01
CA THR A 121 27.77 8.73 -22.98
C THR A 121 28.36 7.85 -21.89
N THR A 122 27.78 7.87 -20.68
CA THR A 122 28.13 6.97 -19.57
C THR A 122 27.97 5.51 -19.99
N LEU A 123 26.83 5.19 -20.61
CA LEU A 123 26.53 3.85 -21.09
C LEU A 123 27.49 3.39 -22.20
N ALA A 124 27.82 4.28 -23.13
CA ALA A 124 28.77 4.02 -24.21
C ALA A 124 30.18 3.71 -23.68
N GLN A 125 30.64 4.48 -22.70
CA GLN A 125 31.93 4.24 -22.06
C GLN A 125 31.95 2.92 -21.29
N ARG A 126 30.89 2.63 -20.52
CA ARG A 126 30.74 1.38 -19.76
C ARG A 126 30.74 0.14 -20.64
N GLU A 127 30.09 0.21 -21.79
CA GLU A 127 29.89 -0.93 -22.69
C GLU A 127 30.91 -1.00 -23.83
N GLY A 128 31.83 -0.03 -23.93
CA GLY A 128 32.82 0.03 -25.01
C GLY A 128 32.20 0.24 -26.40
N LEU A 129 31.07 0.93 -26.47
CA LEU A 129 30.30 1.13 -27.71
C LEU A 129 30.33 2.58 -28.19
N PRO A 130 30.17 2.86 -29.49
CA PRO A 130 29.95 4.21 -29.97
C PRO A 130 28.66 4.82 -29.39
N VAL A 131 28.72 6.09 -28.97
CA VAL A 131 27.55 6.82 -28.42
C VAL A 131 26.34 6.78 -29.37
N ALA A 132 26.58 6.87 -30.69
CA ALA A 132 25.52 6.76 -31.69
C ALA A 132 24.78 5.42 -31.60
N ARG A 133 25.52 4.32 -31.43
CA ARG A 133 24.95 2.97 -31.30
C ARG A 133 24.14 2.81 -30.01
N VAL A 134 24.62 3.39 -28.90
CA VAL A 134 23.88 3.41 -27.63
C VAL A 134 22.59 4.21 -27.76
N ARG A 135 22.61 5.38 -28.41
CA ARG A 135 21.40 6.17 -28.68
C ARG A 135 20.37 5.42 -29.50
N GLU A 136 20.79 4.66 -30.50
CA GLU A 136 19.90 3.77 -31.26
C GLU A 136 19.27 2.71 -30.36
N ARG A 137 20.07 2.03 -29.53
CA ARG A 137 19.60 1.01 -28.58
C ARG A 137 18.57 1.59 -27.60
N ILE A 138 18.88 2.75 -27.01
CA ILE A 138 17.96 3.48 -26.12
C ILE A 138 16.64 3.78 -26.84
N SER A 139 16.71 4.30 -28.07
CA SER A 139 15.52 4.67 -28.85
C SER A 139 14.64 3.45 -29.15
N ARG A 140 15.25 2.32 -29.52
CA ARG A 140 14.54 1.06 -29.78
C ARG A 140 13.94 0.48 -28.50
N ALA A 141 14.69 0.43 -27.40
CA ALA A 141 14.21 -0.06 -26.11
C ALA A 141 13.02 0.76 -25.60
N ARG A 142 13.12 2.10 -25.64
CA ARG A 142 12.01 3.00 -25.28
C ARG A 142 10.78 2.81 -26.16
N ARG A 143 10.96 2.58 -27.47
CA ARG A 143 9.84 2.33 -28.39
C ARG A 143 9.14 1.01 -28.06
N ALA A 144 9.90 -0.06 -27.84
CA ALA A 144 9.36 -1.38 -27.48
C ALA A 144 8.60 -1.31 -26.15
N ALA A 145 9.21 -0.77 -25.11
CA ALA A 145 8.58 -0.59 -23.80
C ALA A 145 7.28 0.24 -23.89
N ARG A 146 7.30 1.36 -24.62
CA ARG A 146 6.06 2.15 -24.82
C ARG A 146 4.95 1.38 -25.51
N GLN A 147 5.25 0.45 -26.41
CA GLN A 147 4.19 -0.36 -27.01
C GLN A 147 3.63 -1.38 -26.04
N LEU A 148 4.49 -2.06 -25.28
CA LEU A 148 4.06 -2.99 -24.24
C LEU A 148 3.20 -2.30 -23.17
N TRP A 149 3.60 -1.10 -22.74
CA TRP A 149 2.81 -0.28 -21.82
C TRP A 149 1.44 0.08 -22.37
N LYS A 150 1.36 0.49 -23.63
CA LYS A 150 0.06 0.81 -24.26
C LYS A 150 -0.84 -0.41 -24.31
N THR A 151 -0.30 -1.58 -24.62
CA THR A 151 -1.08 -2.83 -24.62
C THR A 151 -1.51 -3.25 -23.22
N SER A 152 -0.69 -3.04 -22.18
CA SER A 152 -1.06 -3.40 -20.81
C SER A 152 -2.14 -2.47 -20.24
N VAL A 153 -2.04 -1.15 -20.48
CA VAL A 153 -3.05 -0.17 -20.04
C VAL A 153 -4.39 -0.35 -20.74
N LEU A 154 -4.40 -0.77 -22.02
CA LEU A 154 -5.65 -1.05 -22.75
C LEU A 154 -6.29 -2.40 -22.37
N ALA A 155 -5.55 -3.29 -21.70
CA ALA A 155 -6.03 -4.59 -21.25
C ALA A 155 -6.51 -4.61 -19.79
N ALA A 156 -6.19 -3.56 -19.02
CA ALA A 156 -6.66 -3.33 -17.65
C ALA A 156 -7.97 -2.52 -17.64
#